data_AF-A0A2X4UZM4-F1
#
_entry.id   AF-A0A2X4UZM4-F1
#
_cell.length_a   1.000
_cell.length_b   1.000
_cell.length_c   1.000
_cell.angle_alpha   90.00
_cell.angle_beta   90.00
_cell.angle_gamma   90.00
#
_symmetry.space_group_name_H-M   'P 1'
#
loop_
_entity.id
_entity.type
_entity.pdbx_description
1 polymer ?
#
loop_
_entity_poly.entity_id
_entity_poly.type
_entity_poly.pdbx_seq_one_letter_code
_entity_poly.pdbx_strand_id
1 'polypeptide(L)' 'MTEIDELRCRMARQAARFAEGNGYTPSPVPRVKILYVDRYCPRQPVMYEPGVVIVFQGHKVGYIAATRCSSTIRATIC' A
#
# COMPACT_ATOMS: atom_id res chain seq x y z
N MET A 1 -12.81 16.91 -10.96
CA MET A 1 -11.65 16.29 -10.29
C MET A 1 -11.40 17.12 -9.04
N THR A 2 -11.61 16.54 -7.86
CA THR A 2 -11.54 17.28 -6.60
C THR A 2 -10.08 17.47 -6.18
N GLU A 3 -9.77 18.58 -5.49
CA GLU A 3 -8.43 18.92 -4.97
C GLU A 3 -7.75 17.75 -4.23
N ILE A 4 -8.56 16.94 -3.55
CA ILE A 4 -8.08 15.78 -2.81
C ILE A 4 -7.54 14.66 -3.72
N ASP A 5 -8.12 14.47 -4.92
CA ASP A 5 -7.64 13.47 -5.88
C ASP A 5 -6.27 13.84 -6.45
N GLU A 6 -6.01 15.12 -6.64
CA GLU A 6 -4.71 15.64 -7.07
C GLU A 6 -3.65 15.42 -5.99
N LEU A 7 -3.98 15.70 -4.73
CA LEU A 7 -3.10 15.44 -3.58
C LEU A 7 -2.74 13.95 -3.48
N ARG A 8 -3.73 13.06 -3.67
CA ARG A 8 -3.54 11.60 -3.64
C ARG A 8 -2.64 11.13 -4.78
N CYS A 9 -2.88 11.62 -5.98
CA CYS A 9 -2.03 11.32 -7.15
C CYS A 9 -0.60 11.80 -6.93
N ARG A 10 -0.42 13.01 -6.37
CA ARG A 10 0.90 13.55 -6.05
C ARG A 10 1.64 12.68 -5.03
N MET A 11 0.96 12.30 -3.95
CA MET A 11 1.55 11.44 -2.92
C MET A 11 1.95 10.07 -3.48
N ALA A 12 1.09 9.42 -4.27
CA ALA A 12 1.39 8.15 -4.90
C ALA A 12 2.61 8.24 -5.83
N ARG A 13 2.69 9.29 -6.66
CA ARG A 13 3.85 9.54 -7.54
C ARG A 13 5.13 9.76 -6.75
N GLN A 14 5.08 10.50 -5.64
CA GLN A 14 6.26 10.73 -4.80
C GLN A 14 6.74 9.43 -4.14
N ALA A 15 5.82 8.62 -3.60
CA ALA A 15 6.14 7.34 -2.98
C ALA A 15 6.75 6.35 -3.99
N ALA A 16 6.22 6.31 -5.22
CA ALA A 16 6.70 5.43 -6.28
C ALA A 16 8.18 5.67 -6.66
N ARG A 17 8.72 6.88 -6.45
CA ARG A 17 10.14 7.19 -6.73
C ARG A 17 11.12 6.49 -5.78
N PHE A 18 10.64 6.01 -4.64
CA PHE A 18 11.45 5.27 -3.66
C PHE A 18 11.26 3.76 -3.78
N ALA A 19 10.47 3.28 -4.74
CA ALA A 19 10.32 1.87 -5.03
C ALA A 19 11.47 1.44 -5.97
N GLU A 20 12.48 0.77 -5.42
CA GLU A 20 13.61 0.24 -6.18
C GLU A 20 13.33 -1.13 -6.82
N GLY A 21 12.19 -1.74 -6.46
CA GLY A 21 11.76 -3.05 -6.95
C GLY A 21 10.69 -3.64 -6.07
N ASN A 22 10.35 -4.90 -6.33
CA ASN A 22 9.38 -5.63 -5.51
C ASN A 22 9.93 -5.89 -4.10
N GLY A 23 9.18 -5.50 -3.08
CA GLY A 23 9.55 -5.67 -1.67
C GLY A 23 9.52 -4.36 -0.88
N TYR A 24 10.20 -4.37 0.27
CA TYR A 24 10.27 -3.21 1.14
C TYR A 24 11.51 -2.37 0.85
N THR A 25 11.32 -1.08 0.65
CA THR A 25 12.40 -0.09 0.55
C THR A 25 12.28 0.96 1.65
N PRO A 26 13.40 1.49 2.16
CA PRO A 26 13.36 2.57 3.12
C PRO A 26 12.79 3.84 2.47
N SER A 27 11.93 4.54 3.20
CA SER A 27 11.51 5.88 2.80
C SER A 27 12.43 6.93 3.47
N PRO A 28 12.48 8.17 2.96
CA PRO A 28 13.17 9.27 3.63
C PRO A 28 12.53 9.65 4.99
N VAL A 29 11.33 9.15 5.29
CA VAL A 29 10.65 9.38 6.57
C VAL A 29 11.04 8.27 7.55
N PRO A 30 11.58 8.61 8.74
CA PRO A 30 11.96 7.63 9.75
C PRO A 30 10.80 6.68 10.08
N ARG A 31 11.12 5.39 10.21
CA ARG A 31 10.17 4.31 10.54
C ARG A 31 9.06 4.06 9.51
N VAL A 32 9.12 4.70 8.34
CA VAL A 32 8.21 4.44 7.21
C VAL A 32 8.97 3.65 6.14
N LYS A 33 8.37 2.54 5.71
CA LYS A 33 8.88 1.69 4.63
C LYS A 33 7.89 1.74 3.48
N ILE A 34 8.39 1.78 2.25
CA ILE A 34 7.58 1.67 1.04
C ILE A 34 7.52 0.19 0.65
N LEU A 35 6.32 -0.31 0.37
CA LEU A 35 6.11 -1.65 -0.17
C LEU A 35 5.62 -1.50 -1.61
N TYR A 36 6.42 -2.00 -2.56
CA TYR A 36 6.00 -2.11 -3.96
C TYR A 36 5.84 -3.59 -4.32
N VAL A 37 4.69 -3.91 -4.93
CA VAL A 37 4.36 -5.27 -5.36
C VAL A 37 3.57 -5.18 -6.67
N ASP A 38 4.12 -5.73 -7.74
CA ASP A 38 3.47 -5.80 -9.07
C ASP A 38 2.83 -7.16 -9.36
N ARG A 39 3.07 -8.14 -8.50
CA ARG A 39 2.63 -9.53 -8.66
C ARG A 39 1.78 -10.00 -7.50
N TYR A 40 0.99 -11.04 -7.71
CA TYR A 40 0.22 -11.63 -6.62
C TYR A 40 1.15 -12.12 -5.50
N CYS A 41 0.93 -11.65 -4.27
CA CYS A 41 1.63 -12.12 -3.08
C CYS A 41 0.74 -13.14 -2.35
N PRO A 42 1.22 -14.38 -2.14
CA PRO A 42 0.44 -15.39 -1.44
C PRO A 42 0.22 -14.99 0.02
N ARG A 43 -0.83 -15.55 0.63
CA ARG A 43 -1.11 -15.33 2.06
C ARG A 43 0.10 -15.73 2.89
N GLN A 44 0.74 -14.76 3.52
CA GLN A 44 1.74 -15.00 4.55
C GLN A 44 1.08 -14.92 5.94
N PRO A 45 1.57 -15.71 6.93
CA PRO A 45 1.14 -15.56 8.32
C PRO A 45 1.33 -14.10 8.75
N VAL A 46 0.39 -13.59 9.55
CA VAL A 46 0.41 -12.20 10.05
C VAL A 46 1.73 -11.97 10.79
N MET A 47 2.64 -11.26 10.14
CA MET A 47 3.95 -10.93 10.67
C MET A 47 3.92 -9.44 10.94
N TYR A 48 3.71 -8.99 12.18
CA TYR A 48 3.82 -7.56 12.48
C TYR A 48 4.40 -7.25 13.85
N GLU A 49 5.51 -6.51 13.79
CA GLU A 49 5.69 -5.28 14.55
C GLU A 49 4.51 -4.33 14.24
N PRO A 50 3.76 -3.82 15.24
CA PRO A 50 2.54 -3.05 15.02
C PRO A 50 2.76 -1.81 14.13
N GLY A 51 1.90 -1.62 13.11
CA GLY A 51 2.00 -0.49 12.19
C GLY A 51 0.77 -0.27 11.29
N VAL A 52 0.71 0.89 10.63
CA VAL A 52 -0.34 1.26 9.68
C VAL A 52 0.19 1.11 8.25
N VAL A 53 -0.60 0.45 7.39
CA VAL A 53 -0.27 0.27 5.97
C VAL A 53 -1.28 1.06 5.12
N ILE A 54 -0.79 2.10 4.45
CA ILE A 54 -1.55 2.90 3.49
C ILE A 54 -1.24 2.36 2.09
N VAL A 55 -2.27 1.94 1.36
CA VAL A 55 -2.12 1.42 0.00
C VAL A 55 -2.61 2.49 -0.97
N PHE A 56 -1.73 2.92 -1.87
CA PHE A 56 -2.02 3.98 -2.85
C PHE A 56 -2.76 3.47 -4.08
N GLN A 57 -2.45 2.25 -4.52
CA GLN A 57 -3.04 1.57 -5.67
C GLN A 57 -2.95 0.05 -5.47
N GLY A 58 -3.88 -0.71 -6.03
CA GLY A 58 -3.87 -2.17 -6.04
C GLY A 58 -5.09 -2.81 -5.39
N HIS A 59 -4.94 -4.02 -4.87
CA HIS A 59 -6.03 -4.74 -4.22
C HIS A 59 -5.50 -5.44 -2.97
N LYS A 60 -6.02 -5.04 -1.80
CA LYS A 60 -5.62 -5.63 -0.52
C LYS A 60 -6.66 -6.65 -0.09
N VAL A 61 -6.23 -7.89 0.15
CA VAL A 61 -7.07 -8.93 0.73
C VAL A 61 -6.57 -9.24 2.14
N GLY A 62 -7.41 -8.92 3.13
CA GLY A 62 -7.26 -9.37 4.50
C GLY A 62 -8.23 -10.51 4.82
N TYR A 63 -7.95 -11.22 5.91
CA TYR A 63 -8.89 -12.17 6.48
C TYR A 63 -8.98 -11.90 7.98
N ILE A 64 -10.21 -11.79 8.47
CA ILE A 64 -10.50 -11.76 9.90
C ILE A 64 -11.11 -13.11 10.22
N ALA A 65 -10.37 -13.95 10.97
CA ALA A 65 -10.65 -15.37 11.11
C ALA A 65 -10.77 -16.07 9.73
N ALA A 66 -11.94 -16.62 9.40
CA ALA A 66 -12.24 -17.27 8.13
C ALA A 66 -12.87 -16.33 7.09
N THR A 67 -13.24 -15.11 7.48
CA THR A 67 -13.95 -14.18 6.60
C THR A 67 -12.98 -13.37 5.76
N ARG A 68 -13.13 -13.43 4.44
CA ARG A 68 -12.36 -12.63 3.48
C ARG A 68 -12.86 -11.19 3.48
N CYS A 69 -11.96 -10.24 3.67
CA CYS A 69 -12.19 -8.82 3.44
C CYS A 69 -11.27 -8.36 2.31
N SER A 70 -11.84 -7.98 1.16
CA SER A 70 -11.07 -7.47 0.03
C SER A 70 -11.45 -6.04 -0.30
N SER A 71 -10.45 -5.18 -0.44
CA SER A 71 -10.62 -3.80 -0.85
C SER A 71 -9.88 -3.57 -2.16
N THR A 72 -10.62 -3.26 -3.22
CA THR A 72 -10.05 -2.79 -4.48
C THR A 72 -9.69 -1.32 -4.34
N ILE A 73 -8.41 -1.02 -4.42
CA ILE A 73 -7.84 0.31 -4.39
C ILE A 73 -7.47 0.65 -5.83
N ARG A 74 -8.48 1.04 -6.61
CA ARG A 74 -8.19 1.92 -7.75
C ARG A 74 -7.63 3.21 -7.15
N ALA A 75 -6.78 3.96 -7.84
CA ALA A 75 -6.44 5.32 -7.39
C ALA A 75 -7.71 6.18 -7.39
N THR A 76 -8.45 6.06 -6.30
CA THR A 76 -9.64 6.72 -5.82
C THR A 76 -9.66 6.28 -4.36
N ILE A 77 -8.87 6.96 -3.53
CA ILE A 77 -9.14 6.93 -2.10
C ILE A 77 -10.52 7.60 -1.98
N CYS A 78 -11.50 6.94 -1.39
CA CYS A 78 -12.57 7.71 -0.76
C CYS A 78 -11.97 8.26 0.53
#